data_AF-A0A937LGZ0-F1
#
_entry.id   AF-A0A937LGZ0-F1
#
_cell.length_a   1.000
_cell.length_b   1.000
_cell.length_c   1.000
_cell.angle_alpha   90.00
_cell.angle_beta   90.00
_cell.angle_gamma   90.00
#
_symmetry.space_group_name_H-M   'P 1'
#
loop_
_entity.id
_entity.type
_entity.pdbx_description
1 polymer ?
#
loop_
_entity_poly.entity_id
_entity_poly.type
_entity_poly.pdbx_seq_one_letter_code
_entity_poly.pdbx_strand_id
1 'polypeptide(L)' 'IVEMRDRLTEWDDAEATAALPGATQSTSAMGKEAETALIALGYKPQQAARSVAIVLKSDPEVPDSESLIRLALKGML' A
#
# COMPACT_ATOMS: atom_id res chain seq x y z
N ILE A 1 26.85 24.87 -11.01
CA ILE A 1 25.92 24.92 -9.87
C ILE A 1 24.88 23.85 -10.15
N VAL A 2 24.94 22.71 -9.46
CA VAL A 2 24.05 21.57 -9.73
C VAL A 2 22.87 21.65 -8.77
N GLU A 3 21.66 21.83 -9.30
CA GLU A 3 20.40 21.73 -8.56
C GLU A 3 20.19 20.28 -8.09
N MET A 4 20.70 19.95 -6.91
CA MET A 4 20.51 18.65 -6.24
C MET A 4 19.67 18.78 -4.96
N ARG A 5 18.48 19.39 -4.98
CA ARG A 5 17.66 19.48 -3.74
C ARG A 5 16.14 19.40 -3.92
N ASP A 6 15.62 18.47 -4.73
CA ASP A 6 14.16 18.33 -4.86
C ASP A 6 13.63 16.88 -4.79
N ARG A 7 14.23 15.99 -3.98
CA ARG A 7 13.72 14.60 -3.85
C ARG A 7 13.83 13.99 -2.45
N LEU A 8 13.79 14.80 -1.39
CA LEU A 8 14.00 14.29 -0.02
C LEU A 8 13.06 14.90 1.03
N THR A 9 11.81 15.20 0.67
CA THR A 9 10.88 15.92 1.56
C THR A 9 9.62 15.13 1.94
N GLU A 10 9.54 13.82 1.71
CA GLU A 10 8.28 13.08 1.97
C GLU A 10 8.41 11.88 2.93
N TRP A 11 9.54 11.72 3.63
CA TRP A 11 9.75 10.56 4.53
C TRP A 11 9.55 10.85 6.02
N ASP A 12 9.12 12.05 6.39
CA ASP A 12 8.87 12.41 7.78
C ASP A 12 7.37 12.59 8.03
N ASP A 13 6.63 11.48 7.95
CA ASP A 13 5.37 11.30 8.69
C ASP A 13 5.04 9.79 8.77
N ALA A 14 6.03 8.99 9.17
CA ALA A 14 5.78 7.62 9.59
C ALA A 14 5.33 7.65 11.06
N GLU A 15 4.17 8.26 11.31
CA GLU A 15 3.52 8.15 12.60
C GLU A 15 3.03 6.70 12.74
N ALA A 16 3.81 5.96 13.53
CA ALA A 16 3.47 4.64 14.00
C ALA A 16 2.09 4.67 14.68
N THR A 17 1.08 4.11 14.03
CA THR A 17 -0.09 3.59 14.72
C THR A 17 -0.33 2.17 14.29
N ALA A 18 0.30 1.28 15.06
CA ALA A 18 -0.16 -0.08 15.25
C ALA A 18 -1.60 -0.03 15.79
N ALA A 19 -2.57 -0.49 15.01
CA ALA A 19 -3.92 -0.72 15.49
C ALA A 19 -4.53 -1.96 14.82
N LEU A 20 -4.40 -3.09 15.51
CA LEU A 20 -5.34 -4.21 15.51
C LEU A 20 -6.02 -4.16 16.89
N PRO A 21 -7.33 -4.43 17.08
CA PRO A 21 -8.06 -5.57 16.48
C PRO A 21 -9.54 -5.30 16.09
N GLY A 22 -10.13 -6.14 15.23
CA GLY A 22 -11.59 -6.15 15.01
C GLY A 22 -12.06 -6.96 13.80
N ALA A 23 -12.37 -8.23 14.02
CA ALA A 23 -12.65 -9.29 13.03
C ALA A 23 -13.97 -9.16 12.23
N THR A 24 -14.31 -7.99 11.67
CA THR A 24 -15.43 -7.86 10.71
C THR A 24 -15.15 -6.80 9.62
N GLN A 25 -13.88 -6.60 9.28
CA GLN A 25 -13.42 -5.54 8.38
C GLN A 25 -12.71 -6.11 7.13
N SER A 26 -13.24 -7.23 6.63
CA SER A 26 -12.52 -8.31 5.94
C SER A 26 -11.95 -8.03 4.55
N THR A 27 -12.18 -6.86 3.95
CA THR A 27 -11.58 -6.52 2.64
C THR A 27 -11.04 -5.09 2.64
N SER A 28 -11.78 -4.18 3.26
CA SER A 28 -11.37 -2.78 3.43
C SER A 28 -10.14 -2.61 4.32
N ALA A 29 -10.00 -3.41 5.39
CA ALA A 29 -8.82 -3.37 6.25
C ALA A 29 -7.60 -3.96 5.53
N MET A 30 -7.78 -5.09 4.83
CA MET A 30 -6.73 -5.72 4.03
C MET A 30 -6.23 -4.80 2.91
N GLY A 31 -7.14 -4.08 2.24
CA GLY A 31 -6.77 -3.09 1.22
C GLY A 31 -5.96 -1.93 1.79
N LYS A 32 -6.36 -1.39 2.94
CA LYS A 32 -5.60 -0.33 3.63
C LYS A 32 -4.23 -0.81 4.12
N GLU A 33 -4.16 -2.02 4.65
CA GLU A 33 -2.90 -2.61 5.11
C GLU A 33 -1.94 -2.80 3.93
N ALA A 34 -2.44 -3.31 2.80
CA ALA A 34 -1.65 -3.46 1.59
C ALA A 34 -1.19 -2.12 1.01
N GLU A 35 -2.05 -1.11 0.99
CA GLU A 35 -1.70 0.25 0.56
C GLU A 35 -0.58 0.84 1.42
N THR A 36 -0.71 0.73 2.75
CA THR A 36 0.27 1.22 3.71
C THR A 36 1.62 0.52 3.54
N ALA A 37 1.60 -0.80 3.32
CA ALA A 37 2.81 -1.57 3.07
C ALA A 37 3.52 -1.13 1.77
N LEU A 38 2.76 -0.89 0.69
CA LEU A 38 3.32 -0.39 -0.56
C LEU A 38 3.93 1.01 -0.40
N ILE A 39 3.28 1.90 0.36
CA ILE A 39 3.83 3.22 0.68
C ILE A 39 5.13 3.08 1.46
N ALA A 40 5.18 2.18 2.46
CA ALA A 40 6.39 1.89 3.24
C ALA A 40 7.54 1.32 2.40
N LEU A 41 7.24 0.62 1.30
CA LEU A 41 8.23 0.16 0.32
C LEU A 41 8.75 1.28 -0.61
N GLY A 42 8.19 2.49 -0.51
CA GLY A 42 8.58 3.66 -1.31
C GLY A 42 7.71 3.91 -2.55
N TYR A 43 6.56 3.25 -2.67
CA TYR A 43 5.61 3.54 -3.74
C TYR A 43 4.74 4.76 -3.40
N LYS A 44 4.32 5.51 -4.41
CA LYS A 44 3.44 6.67 -4.21
C LYS A 44 2.05 6.23 -3.71
N PRO A 45 1.41 6.96 -2.77
CA PRO A 45 0.08 6.61 -2.25
C PRO A 45 -0.96 6.38 -3.35
N GLN A 46 -0.98 7.23 -4.38
CA GLN A 46 -1.89 7.09 -5.52
C GLN A 46 -1.64 5.80 -6.34
N GLN A 47 -0.38 5.37 -6.45
CA GLN A 47 -0.01 4.14 -7.14
C GLN A 47 -0.39 2.92 -6.29
N ALA A 48 -0.09 2.97 -4.99
CA ALA A 48 -0.45 1.93 -4.04
C ALA A 48 -1.96 1.67 -4.02
N ALA A 49 -2.77 2.71 -3.80
CA ALA A 49 -4.23 2.63 -3.76
C ALA A 49 -4.80 2.07 -5.08
N ARG A 50 -4.27 2.52 -6.22
CA ARG A 50 -4.72 2.07 -7.54
C ARG A 50 -4.43 0.59 -7.76
N SER A 51 -3.23 0.12 -7.46
CA SER A 51 -2.87 -1.28 -7.66
C SER A 51 -3.65 -2.21 -6.74
N VAL A 52 -3.84 -1.82 -5.47
CA VAL A 52 -4.70 -2.55 -4.51
C VAL A 52 -6.13 -2.67 -5.04
N ALA A 53 -6.70 -1.57 -5.55
CA ALA A 53 -8.05 -1.56 -6.11
C ALA A 53 -8.18 -2.43 -7.38
N ILE A 54 -7.15 -2.46 -8.23
CA ILE A 54 -7.11 -3.33 -9.42
C ILE A 54 -7.13 -4.80 -8.99
N VAL A 55 -6.29 -5.17 -8.02
CA VAL A 55 -6.20 -6.53 -7.49
C VAL A 55 -7.53 -6.97 -6.87
N LEU A 56 -8.13 -6.14 -6.00
CA LEU A 56 -9.44 -6.42 -5.39
C LEU A 56 -10.56 -6.62 -6.42
N LYS A 57 -10.46 -5.95 -7.57
CA LYS A 57 -11.44 -6.07 -8.66
C LYS A 57 -11.18 -7.28 -9.56
N SER A 58 -9.93 -7.59 -9.84
CA SER A 58 -9.54 -8.74 -10.68
C SER A 58 -9.62 -10.06 -9.93
N ASP A 59 -9.30 -10.03 -8.64
CA ASP A 59 -9.15 -11.20 -7.77
C ASP A 59 -9.85 -10.90 -6.43
N PRO A 60 -11.20 -10.97 -6.40
CA PRO A 60 -11.98 -10.65 -5.20
C PRO A 60 -11.87 -11.71 -4.10
N GLU A 61 -11.29 -12.88 -4.41
CA GLU A 61 -11.12 -14.01 -3.50
C GLU A 61 -9.76 -13.99 -2.77
N VAL A 62 -8.99 -12.90 -2.87
CA VAL A 62 -7.70 -12.77 -2.17
C VAL A 62 -7.90 -12.95 -0.66
N PRO A 63 -7.32 -14.00 -0.06
CA PRO A 63 -7.60 -14.37 1.33
C PRO A 63 -6.81 -13.53 2.34
N ASP A 64 -5.66 -12.97 1.94
CA ASP A 64 -4.70 -12.35 2.84
C ASP A 64 -4.12 -11.05 2.26
N SER A 65 -3.79 -10.09 3.14
CA SER A 65 -3.16 -8.81 2.78
C SER A 65 -1.81 -9.02 2.11
N GLU A 66 -1.02 -10.01 2.55
CA GLU A 66 0.27 -10.33 1.94
C GLU A 66 0.15 -10.79 0.48
N SER A 67 -0.86 -11.62 0.19
CA SER A 67 -1.19 -12.06 -1.17
C SER A 67 -1.61 -10.87 -2.04
N LEU A 68 -2.37 -9.92 -1.46
CA LEU A 68 -2.78 -8.69 -2.12
C LEU A 68 -1.56 -7.82 -2.48
N ILE A 69 -0.63 -7.61 -1.54
CA ILE A 69 0.60 -6.84 -1.76
C ILE A 69 1.44 -7.46 -2.87
N ARG A 70 1.64 -8.78 -2.85
CA ARG A 70 2.40 -9.49 -3.91
C ARG A 70 1.76 -9.31 -5.29
N LEU A 71 0.44 -9.43 -5.39
CA LEU A 71 -0.26 -9.24 -6.67
C LEU A 71 -0.17 -7.79 -7.15
N ALA A 72 -0.30 -6.82 -6.23
CA ALA A 72 -0.18 -5.40 -6.53
C ALA A 72 1.22 -5.05 -7.06
N LEU A 73 2.28 -5.55 -6.42
CA LEU A 73 3.67 -5.38 -6.87
C LEU A 73 3.90 -6.02 -8.24
N LYS A 74 3.34 -7.21 -8.48
CA LYS A 74 3.46 -7.90 -9.76
C LYS A 74 2.83 -7.11 -10.92
N GLY A 75 1.79 -6.32 -10.67
CA GLY A 75 1.18 -5.45 -11.68
C GLY A 75 1.90 -4.11 -11.88
N MET A 76 2.84 -3.75 -11.00
CA MET A 76 3.63 -2.52 -11.08
C MET A 76 5.01 -2.71 -11.73
N LEU A 77 5.50 -3.96 -11.79
CA LEU A 77 6.67 -4.36 -12.59
C LEU A 77 6.30 -4.51 -14.07
#